data_AF-A0A2Z7BZV4-F1
#
_entry.id   AF-A0A2Z7BZV4-F1
#
_cell.length_a   1.000
_cell.length_b   1.000
_cell.length_c   1.000
_cell.angle_alpha   90.00
_cell.angle_beta   90.00
_cell.angle_gamma   90.00
#
_symmetry.space_group_name_H-M   'P 1'
#
loop_
_entity.id
_entity.type
_entity.pdbx_description
1 polymer ?
#
loop_
_entity_poly.entity_id
_entity_poly.type
_entity_poly.pdbx_seq_one_letter_code
_entity_poly.pdbx_strand_id
1 'polypeptide(L)'
;MRLCIDYRELNKLTIKNKYPLPRIEDLFDQLRGSVVFSKIDLRSGYHQLKIKAADVYKTAFRTRYGHYEFLVMPFGLTNAPSAFMDLMNRVFKPYLDQFVVVFIDDILVYSKTQQEHVQHLRILLQILKDKQLFAKFSKCDFWMEKVSFLGHIISRDGIEVDPAKVEAVRDWPAPKNVIEIRSFLGLAGYYRRFIQGFSKIAVPLTTLTRKKVKYNWTEECQASFERLKQAVIEAPVLTMPTDEGKFVIYTDASKLGLGAVLMQEHKVISYASRQLKYHEKNYPTHDLELAAVVFALKIWRHYLYGEKCEIFTDHKSLKYFFTQKELNMRQRRWS
;
A
#
# COMPACT_ATOMS: atom_id res chain seq x y z
N MET A 1 -25.43 6.23 17.33
CA MET A 1 -24.83 7.59 17.35
C MET A 1 -23.41 7.48 17.92
N ARG A 2 -22.39 8.10 17.31
CA ARG A 2 -20.99 8.09 17.80
C ARG A 2 -20.55 9.54 18.05
N LEU A 3 -20.00 9.81 19.23
CA LEU A 3 -19.47 11.14 19.56
C LEU A 3 -18.19 11.39 18.75
N CYS A 4 -18.16 12.48 17.99
CA CYS A 4 -16.99 12.94 17.25
C CYS A 4 -16.70 14.39 17.65
N ILE A 5 -15.52 14.65 18.21
CA ILE A 5 -15.08 15.99 18.57
C ILE A 5 -14.26 16.57 17.43
N ASP A 6 -14.55 17.82 17.05
CA ASP A 6 -13.85 18.52 15.99
C ASP A 6 -12.54 19.15 16.51
N TYR A 7 -11.44 18.42 16.38
CA TYR A 7 -10.10 18.91 16.74
C TYR A 7 -9.36 19.62 15.60
N ARG A 8 -10.02 20.04 14.51
CA ARG A 8 -9.32 20.63 13.34
C ARG A 8 -8.43 21.83 13.69
N GLU A 9 -8.87 22.74 14.56
CA GLU A 9 -8.05 23.89 14.97
C GLU A 9 -6.88 23.49 15.87
N LEU A 10 -7.11 22.60 16.84
CA LEU A 10 -6.05 22.04 17.68
C LEU A 10 -4.98 21.32 16.82
N ASN A 11 -5.43 20.57 15.82
CA ASN A 11 -4.58 19.85 14.89
C ASN A 11 -3.68 20.75 14.05
N LYS A 12 -4.09 22.00 13.77
CA LYS A 12 -3.25 22.98 13.05
C LYS A 12 -2.10 23.49 13.91
N LEU A 13 -2.34 23.64 15.22
CA LEU A 13 -1.35 24.12 16.18
C LEU A 13 -0.42 23.01 16.69
N THR A 14 -0.84 21.75 16.57
CA THR A 14 -0.08 20.59 17.02
C THR A 14 1.09 20.31 16.08
N ILE A 15 2.30 20.18 16.64
CA ILE A 15 3.47 19.74 15.89
C ILE A 15 3.25 18.30 15.42
N LYS A 16 3.28 18.09 14.10
CA LYS A 16 2.99 16.78 13.50
C LYS A 16 4.14 15.81 13.73
N ASN A 17 3.85 14.67 14.35
CA ASN A 17 4.79 13.57 14.47
C ASN A 17 4.86 12.82 13.14
N LYS A 18 5.99 12.94 12.43
CA LYS A 18 6.23 12.21 11.18
C LYS A 18 6.77 10.82 11.49
N TYR A 19 5.96 9.98 12.14
CA TYR A 19 6.32 8.60 12.37
C TYR A 19 6.38 7.84 11.03
N PRO A 20 7.47 7.11 10.74
CA PRO A 20 7.57 6.34 9.51
C PRO A 20 6.63 5.14 9.60
N LEU A 21 5.47 5.23 8.95
CA LEU A 21 4.61 4.07 8.77
C LEU A 21 5.22 3.15 7.70
N PRO A 22 5.27 1.83 7.95
CA PRO A 22 5.75 0.88 6.95
C PRO A 22 4.83 0.92 5.73
N ARG A 23 5.38 0.63 4.55
CA ARG A 23 4.53 0.46 3.36
C ARG A 23 3.81 -0.86 3.50
N ILE A 24 2.55 -0.87 3.10
CA ILE A 24 1.70 -2.07 3.13
C ILE A 24 2.34 -3.20 2.32
N GLU A 25 3.02 -2.86 1.23
CA GLU A 25 3.80 -3.79 0.40
C GLU A 25 4.89 -4.50 1.21
N ASP A 26 5.70 -3.73 1.95
CA ASP A 26 6.77 -4.26 2.80
C ASP A 26 6.21 -5.21 3.88
N LEU A 27 5.01 -4.92 4.40
CA LEU A 27 4.35 -5.79 5.38
C LEU A 27 3.88 -7.11 4.77
N PHE A 28 3.36 -7.08 3.54
CA PHE A 28 2.95 -8.30 2.85
C PHE A 28 4.12 -9.19 2.49
N ASP A 29 5.28 -8.61 2.19
CA ASP A 29 6.49 -9.37 1.92
C ASP A 29 6.98 -10.17 3.13
N GLN A 30 6.52 -9.88 4.34
CA GLN A 30 6.86 -10.63 5.55
C GLN A 30 6.04 -11.93 5.67
N LEU A 31 4.93 -12.03 4.94
CA LEU A 31 3.97 -13.13 5.05
C LEU A 31 4.37 -14.35 4.22
N ARG A 32 5.57 -14.35 3.62
CA ARG A 32 6.09 -15.40 2.74
C ARG A 32 6.01 -16.78 3.38
N GLY A 33 5.47 -17.73 2.61
CA GLY A 33 5.35 -19.14 3.03
C GLY A 33 4.36 -19.38 4.17
N SER A 34 3.61 -18.36 4.60
CA SER A 34 2.60 -18.51 5.64
C SER A 34 1.34 -19.15 5.07
N VAL A 35 0.75 -20.06 5.84
CA VAL A 35 -0.46 -20.80 5.45
C VAL A 35 -1.61 -20.63 6.44
N VAL A 36 -1.32 -20.14 7.66
CA VAL A 36 -2.31 -19.88 8.69
C VAL A 36 -2.16 -18.47 9.22
N PHE A 37 -3.29 -17.78 9.34
CA PHE A 37 -3.37 -16.39 9.75
C PHE A 37 -4.39 -16.21 10.88
N SER A 38 -4.13 -15.27 11.76
CA SER A 38 -5.10 -14.76 12.73
C SER A 38 -5.04 -13.25 12.76
N LYS A 39 -6.20 -12.60 12.70
CA LYS A 39 -6.33 -11.14 12.78
C LYS A 39 -6.92 -10.75 14.12
N ILE A 40 -6.30 -9.78 14.78
CA ILE A 40 -6.69 -9.29 16.09
C ILE A 40 -6.97 -7.78 15.98
N ASP A 41 -8.24 -7.42 16.21
CA ASP A 41 -8.72 -6.03 16.23
C ASP A 41 -8.72 -5.51 17.68
N LEU A 42 -7.96 -4.45 17.94
CA LEU A 42 -7.89 -3.85 19.26
C LEU A 42 -9.15 -3.04 19.59
N ARG A 43 -9.72 -3.28 20.78
CA ARG A 43 -10.94 -2.63 21.25
C ARG A 43 -10.70 -1.12 21.44
N SER A 44 -11.57 -0.30 20.84
CA SER A 44 -11.55 1.15 21.02
C SER A 44 -10.22 1.83 20.61
N GLY A 45 -9.37 1.17 19.81
CA GLY A 45 -8.13 1.69 19.23
C GLY A 45 -7.34 2.59 20.18
N TYR A 46 -7.28 3.89 19.86
CA TYR A 46 -6.52 4.90 20.59
C TYR A 46 -6.94 5.11 22.06
N HIS A 47 -8.18 4.77 22.44
CA HIS A 47 -8.64 4.97 23.82
C HIS A 47 -7.90 4.08 24.84
N GLN A 48 -7.05 3.15 24.40
CA GLN A 48 -6.18 2.37 25.27
C GLN A 48 -4.91 3.13 25.67
N LEU A 49 -4.57 4.22 24.98
CA LEU A 49 -3.38 5.01 25.24
C LEU A 49 -3.72 6.22 26.13
N LYS A 50 -3.05 6.34 27.28
CA LYS A 50 -3.23 7.50 28.18
C LYS A 50 -2.60 8.76 27.58
N ILE A 51 -3.29 9.89 27.73
CA ILE A 51 -2.73 11.19 27.40
C ILE A 51 -1.79 11.61 28.53
N LYS A 52 -0.68 12.25 28.19
CA LYS A 52 0.21 12.86 29.18
C LYS A 52 -0.60 13.88 30.00
N ALA A 53 -0.50 13.85 31.32
CA ALA A 53 -1.31 14.70 32.21
C ALA A 53 -1.27 16.20 31.83
N ALA A 54 -0.10 16.70 31.41
CA ALA A 54 0.10 18.08 30.97
C ALA A 54 -0.62 18.45 29.66
N ASP A 55 -1.13 17.48 28.90
CA ASP A 55 -1.79 17.68 27.60
C ASP A 55 -3.30 17.35 27.64
N VAL A 56 -3.83 16.89 28.79
CA VAL A 56 -5.24 16.49 28.93
C VAL A 56 -6.19 17.65 28.62
N TYR A 57 -5.93 18.84 29.16
CA TYR A 57 -6.77 20.03 28.95
C TYR A 57 -6.88 20.44 27.47
N LYS A 58 -5.91 20.05 26.63
CA LYS A 58 -5.95 20.34 25.18
C LYS A 58 -7.06 19.55 24.49
N THR A 59 -7.51 18.46 25.09
CA THR A 59 -8.62 17.62 24.58
C THR A 59 -9.98 18.01 25.12
N ALA A 60 -10.07 19.18 25.75
CA ALA A 60 -11.32 19.63 26.31
C ALA A 60 -12.39 19.85 25.24
N PHE A 61 -13.62 19.45 25.55
CA PHE A 61 -14.79 19.66 24.72
C PHE A 61 -16.00 20.05 25.58
N ARG A 62 -16.96 20.71 24.97
CA ARG A 62 -18.15 21.20 25.64
C ARG A 62 -19.39 20.50 25.11
N THR A 63 -20.28 20.11 26.01
CA THR A 63 -21.64 19.67 25.70
C THR A 63 -22.64 20.68 26.26
N ARG A 64 -23.94 20.45 26.06
CA ARG A 64 -24.99 21.26 26.69
C ARG A 64 -24.88 21.27 28.22
N TYR A 65 -24.39 20.19 28.81
CA TYR A 65 -24.45 19.95 30.25
C TYR A 65 -23.11 20.07 30.97
N GLY A 66 -22.01 20.38 30.27
CA GLY A 66 -20.73 20.54 30.93
C GLY A 66 -19.53 20.64 30.01
N HIS A 67 -18.38 20.74 30.66
CA HIS A 67 -17.07 20.72 30.06
C HIS A 67 -16.36 19.43 30.47
N TYR A 68 -15.79 18.74 29.50
CA TYR A 68 -15.19 17.42 29.68
C TYR A 68 -13.86 17.35 28.96
N GLU A 69 -12.97 16.51 29.46
CA GLU A 69 -11.64 16.29 28.91
C GLU A 69 -11.40 14.79 28.76
N PHE A 70 -10.54 14.41 27.81
CA PHE A 70 -10.18 13.01 27.64
C PHE A 70 -8.89 12.68 28.40
N LEU A 71 -8.95 11.63 29.24
CA LEU A 71 -7.78 11.07 29.92
C LEU A 71 -7.01 10.07 29.04
N VAL A 72 -7.69 9.55 28.02
CA VAL A 72 -7.16 8.59 27.03
C VAL A 72 -7.30 9.19 25.64
N MET A 73 -6.45 8.77 24.71
CA MET A 73 -6.30 9.42 23.42
C MET A 73 -7.59 9.31 22.58
N PRO A 74 -8.32 10.42 22.33
CA PRO A 74 -9.55 10.37 21.55
C PRO A 74 -9.24 10.27 20.04
N PHE A 75 -10.24 9.81 19.30
CA PHE A 75 -10.23 9.94 17.84
C PHE A 75 -10.22 11.42 17.42
N GLY A 76 -9.57 11.72 16.31
CA GLY A 76 -9.52 13.06 15.70
C GLY A 76 -8.24 13.84 15.99
N LEU A 77 -7.38 13.40 16.92
CA LEU A 77 -6.06 14.01 17.13
C LEU A 77 -5.08 13.59 16.03
N THR A 78 -4.33 14.55 15.48
CA THR A 78 -3.42 14.32 14.34
C THR A 78 -2.34 13.27 14.61
N ASN A 79 -1.80 13.25 15.83
CA ASN A 79 -0.69 12.35 16.19
C ASN A 79 -1.15 11.01 16.79
N ALA A 80 -2.47 10.76 16.91
CA ALA A 80 -2.97 9.54 17.54
C ALA A 80 -2.53 8.24 16.82
N PRO A 81 -2.62 8.13 15.49
CA PRO A 81 -2.12 6.95 14.77
C PRO A 81 -0.62 6.73 15.01
N SER A 82 0.17 7.80 14.96
CA SER A 82 1.63 7.74 15.13
C SER A 82 2.03 7.31 16.53
N ALA A 83 1.38 7.84 17.56
CA ALA A 83 1.64 7.48 18.95
C ALA A 83 1.25 6.02 19.23
N PHE A 84 0.15 5.57 18.64
CA PHE A 84 -0.29 4.19 18.77
C PHE A 84 0.63 3.20 18.05
N MET A 85 1.07 3.54 16.83
CA MET A 85 2.04 2.74 16.10
C MET A 85 3.37 2.65 16.85
N ASP A 86 3.86 3.74 17.43
CA ASP A 86 5.07 3.73 18.27
C ASP A 86 4.92 2.80 19.47
N LEU A 87 3.77 2.82 20.16
CA LEU A 87 3.48 1.88 21.23
C LEU A 87 3.51 0.44 20.73
N MET A 88 2.77 0.13 19.65
CA MET A 88 2.69 -1.21 19.09
C MET A 88 4.08 -1.72 18.68
N ASN A 89 4.87 -0.88 18.02
CA ASN A 89 6.22 -1.24 17.61
C ASN A 89 7.15 -1.50 18.79
N ARG A 90 7.00 -0.78 19.90
CA ARG A 90 7.78 -1.06 21.13
C ARG A 90 7.34 -2.35 21.80
N VAL A 91 6.04 -2.62 21.84
CA VAL A 91 5.46 -3.81 22.48
C VAL A 91 5.81 -5.07 21.70
N PHE A 92 5.67 -5.04 20.39
CA PHE A 92 5.88 -6.19 19.51
C PHE A 92 7.27 -6.26 18.90
N LYS A 93 8.18 -5.31 19.20
CA LYS A 93 9.54 -5.24 18.64
C LYS A 93 10.26 -6.59 18.49
N PRO A 94 10.24 -7.49 19.48
CA PRO A 94 10.96 -8.76 19.37
C PRO A 94 10.37 -9.74 18.34
N TYR A 95 9.13 -9.52 17.90
CA TYR A 95 8.32 -10.43 17.09
C TYR A 95 7.87 -9.81 15.75
N LEU A 96 8.13 -8.52 15.56
CA LEU A 96 8.02 -7.87 14.24
C LEU A 96 8.95 -8.58 13.26
N ASP A 97 8.51 -8.66 12.00
CA ASP A 97 9.22 -9.30 10.90
C ASP A 97 9.45 -10.83 11.08
N GLN A 98 8.92 -11.43 12.16
CA GLN A 98 8.99 -12.87 12.41
C GLN A 98 7.63 -13.55 12.20
N PHE A 99 6.63 -13.15 12.98
CA PHE A 99 5.28 -13.72 12.92
C PHE A 99 4.16 -12.73 13.23
N VAL A 100 4.49 -11.47 13.52
CA VAL A 100 3.53 -10.42 13.82
C VAL A 100 3.73 -9.25 12.87
N VAL A 101 2.67 -8.89 12.15
CA VAL A 101 2.55 -7.61 11.45
C VAL A 101 1.59 -6.74 12.26
N VAL A 102 1.99 -5.49 12.52
CA VAL A 102 1.09 -4.51 13.14
C VAL A 102 0.93 -3.32 12.23
N PHE A 103 -0.32 -2.86 12.07
CA PHE A 103 -0.62 -1.62 11.39
C PHE A 103 -1.72 -0.87 12.14
N ILE A 104 -1.30 0.16 12.90
CA ILE A 104 -2.19 0.92 13.78
C ILE A 104 -2.90 -0.03 14.77
N ASP A 105 -4.20 -0.27 14.63
CA ASP A 105 -5.05 -1.07 15.50
C ASP A 105 -5.28 -2.51 15.04
N ASP A 106 -4.87 -2.82 13.80
CA ASP A 106 -4.92 -4.16 13.24
C ASP A 106 -3.61 -4.90 13.50
N ILE A 107 -3.69 -6.06 14.16
CA ILE A 107 -2.57 -6.98 14.36
C ILE A 107 -2.84 -8.24 13.55
N LEU A 108 -1.88 -8.66 12.73
CA LEU A 108 -1.92 -9.90 11.97
C LEU A 108 -0.83 -10.84 12.48
N VAL A 109 -1.24 -12.06 12.83
CA VAL A 109 -0.37 -13.17 13.18
C VAL A 109 -0.32 -14.12 12.01
N TYR A 110 0.87 -14.53 11.61
CA TYR A 110 1.08 -15.43 10.48
C TYR A 110 2.06 -16.55 10.85
N SER A 111 1.84 -17.73 10.29
CA SER A 111 2.67 -18.92 10.56
C SER A 111 2.75 -19.85 9.36
N LYS A 112 3.85 -20.60 9.26
CA LYS A 112 4.04 -21.62 8.22
C LYS A 112 3.34 -22.94 8.56
N THR A 113 3.12 -23.21 9.84
CA THR A 113 2.40 -24.40 10.31
C THR A 113 1.38 -24.06 11.39
N GLN A 114 0.36 -24.91 11.55
CA GLN A 114 -0.62 -24.78 12.63
C GLN A 114 0.02 -24.89 14.03
N GLN A 115 1.06 -25.72 14.18
CA GLN A 115 1.75 -25.93 15.46
C GLN A 115 2.51 -24.67 15.91
N GLU A 116 3.25 -24.05 14.99
CA GLU A 116 3.85 -22.72 15.22
C GLU A 116 2.79 -21.68 15.56
N HIS A 117 1.65 -21.71 14.86
CA HIS A 117 0.57 -20.75 15.07
C HIS A 117 0.01 -20.76 16.50
N VAL A 118 -0.09 -21.94 17.11
CA VAL A 118 -0.50 -22.06 18.53
C VAL A 118 0.49 -21.35 19.44
N GLN A 119 1.80 -21.51 19.20
CA GLN A 119 2.84 -20.85 20.00
C GLN A 119 2.84 -19.34 19.78
N HIS A 120 2.73 -18.89 18.53
CA HIS A 120 2.67 -17.48 18.15
C HIS A 120 1.49 -16.77 18.81
N LEU A 121 0.29 -17.37 18.75
CA LEU A 121 -0.90 -16.82 19.40
C LEU A 121 -0.76 -16.79 20.93
N ARG A 122 -0.17 -17.83 21.54
CA ARG A 122 0.07 -17.85 22.99
C ARG A 122 0.98 -16.69 23.41
N ILE A 123 2.08 -16.47 22.70
CA ILE A 123 3.02 -15.37 22.97
C ILE A 123 2.29 -14.03 22.83
N LEU A 124 1.58 -13.83 21.72
CA LEU A 124 0.91 -12.57 21.44
C LEU A 124 -0.20 -12.26 22.47
N LEU A 125 -1.05 -13.24 22.81
CA LEU A 125 -2.11 -13.06 23.80
C LEU A 125 -1.53 -12.79 25.19
N GLN A 126 -0.39 -13.40 25.54
CA GLN A 126 0.31 -13.11 26.78
C GLN A 126 0.82 -11.66 26.81
N ILE A 127 1.43 -11.18 25.72
CA ILE A 127 1.88 -9.79 25.60
C ILE A 127 0.71 -8.81 25.73
N LEU A 128 -0.41 -9.08 25.05
CA LEU A 128 -1.61 -8.24 25.16
C LEU A 128 -2.12 -8.18 26.60
N LYS A 129 -2.14 -9.32 27.30
CA LYS A 129 -2.51 -9.39 28.72
C LYS A 129 -1.56 -8.59 29.61
N ASP A 130 -0.26 -8.77 29.44
CA ASP A 130 0.77 -8.12 30.27
C ASP A 130 0.82 -6.60 30.05
N LYS A 131 0.56 -6.15 28.83
CA LYS A 131 0.49 -4.73 28.48
C LYS A 131 -0.91 -4.11 28.65
N GLN A 132 -1.88 -4.90 29.14
CA GLN A 132 -3.27 -4.49 29.31
C GLN A 132 -3.88 -3.89 28.02
N LEU A 133 -3.52 -4.49 26.88
CA LEU A 133 -4.07 -4.17 25.57
C LEU A 133 -5.23 -5.13 25.28
N PHE A 134 -6.43 -4.58 25.12
CA PHE A 134 -7.65 -5.36 24.98
C PHE A 134 -8.06 -5.47 23.52
N ALA A 135 -8.23 -6.70 23.04
CA ALA A 135 -8.83 -6.99 21.75
C ALA A 135 -10.36 -7.05 21.85
N LYS A 136 -11.05 -6.79 20.72
CA LYS A 136 -12.48 -7.03 20.60
C LYS A 136 -12.72 -8.39 19.95
N PHE A 137 -12.95 -9.41 20.78
CA PHE A 137 -13.10 -10.80 20.32
C PHE A 137 -14.06 -10.98 19.14
N SER A 138 -15.21 -10.28 19.12
CA SER A 138 -16.20 -10.36 18.04
C SER A 138 -15.73 -9.82 16.68
N LYS A 139 -14.53 -9.27 16.61
CA LYS A 139 -13.89 -8.75 15.40
C LYS A 139 -12.54 -9.42 15.12
N CYS A 140 -12.14 -10.35 15.97
CA CYS A 140 -10.93 -11.12 15.75
C CYS A 140 -11.28 -12.36 14.94
N ASP A 141 -10.41 -12.69 13.99
CA ASP A 141 -10.49 -13.91 13.18
C ASP A 141 -9.30 -14.78 13.54
N PHE A 142 -9.50 -16.08 13.75
CA PHE A 142 -8.43 -16.98 14.16
C PHE A 142 -8.36 -18.25 13.31
N TRP A 143 -7.15 -18.77 13.09
CA TRP A 143 -6.87 -19.98 12.30
C TRP A 143 -7.46 -19.94 10.88
N MET A 144 -7.32 -18.81 10.22
CA MET A 144 -7.82 -18.58 8.87
C MET A 144 -6.79 -18.99 7.82
N GLU A 145 -7.22 -19.66 6.75
CA GLU A 145 -6.40 -19.89 5.55
C GLU A 145 -6.38 -18.65 4.62
N LYS A 146 -7.46 -17.86 4.66
CA LYS A 146 -7.61 -16.59 3.96
C LYS A 146 -8.10 -15.51 4.92
N VAL A 147 -7.46 -14.35 4.93
CA VAL A 147 -7.78 -13.27 5.87
C VAL A 147 -7.83 -11.91 5.18
N SER A 148 -8.82 -11.06 5.53
CA SER A 148 -8.88 -9.68 5.06
C SER A 148 -8.04 -8.75 5.95
N PHE A 149 -6.99 -8.18 5.39
CA PHE A 149 -6.05 -7.30 6.08
C PHE A 149 -5.66 -6.13 5.18
N LEU A 150 -5.76 -4.90 5.70
CA LEU A 150 -5.43 -3.67 4.98
C LEU A 150 -6.10 -3.54 3.61
N GLY A 151 -7.32 -4.04 3.44
CA GLY A 151 -8.07 -3.97 2.18
C GLY A 151 -7.60 -4.93 1.09
N HIS A 152 -6.91 -6.00 1.48
CA HIS A 152 -6.50 -7.13 0.64
C HIS A 152 -6.91 -8.45 1.29
N ILE A 153 -7.10 -9.48 0.47
CA ILE A 153 -7.19 -10.86 0.97
C ILE A 153 -5.81 -11.47 0.89
N ILE A 154 -5.32 -11.98 2.01
CA ILE A 154 -4.05 -12.71 2.09
C ILE A 154 -4.39 -14.18 2.19
N SER A 155 -3.69 -15.00 1.42
CA SER A 155 -3.78 -16.46 1.43
C SER A 155 -2.43 -17.09 1.19
N ARG A 156 -2.37 -18.44 1.27
CA ARG A 156 -1.19 -19.21 0.87
C ARG A 156 -0.79 -18.98 -0.61
N ASP A 157 -1.76 -18.70 -1.48
CA ASP A 157 -1.55 -18.58 -2.93
C ASP A 157 -1.03 -17.18 -3.30
N GLY A 158 -1.24 -16.20 -2.42
CA GLY A 158 -0.80 -14.83 -2.60
C GLY A 158 -1.76 -13.81 -2.04
N ILE A 159 -1.68 -12.61 -2.59
CA ILE A 159 -2.43 -11.42 -2.19
C ILE A 159 -3.45 -11.13 -3.30
N GLU A 160 -4.69 -10.88 -2.91
CA GLU A 160 -5.80 -10.57 -3.80
C GLU A 160 -6.46 -9.24 -3.39
N VAL A 161 -7.20 -8.63 -4.31
CA VAL A 161 -8.03 -7.47 -4.01
C VAL A 161 -9.22 -7.93 -3.15
N ASP A 162 -9.57 -7.16 -2.12
CA ASP A 162 -10.74 -7.48 -1.28
C ASP A 162 -12.03 -7.51 -2.12
N PRO A 163 -12.81 -8.61 -2.13
CA PRO A 163 -14.05 -8.71 -2.88
C PRO A 163 -15.06 -7.59 -2.59
N ALA A 164 -15.11 -7.08 -1.36
CA ALA A 164 -15.98 -5.95 -1.02
C ALA A 164 -15.54 -4.67 -1.73
N LYS A 165 -14.24 -4.51 -2.02
CA LYS A 165 -13.70 -3.40 -2.79
C LYS A 165 -13.90 -3.58 -4.29
N VAL A 166 -13.82 -4.82 -4.77
CA VAL A 166 -14.19 -5.17 -6.16
C VAL A 166 -15.65 -4.81 -6.43
N GLU A 167 -16.57 -5.18 -5.54
CA GLU A 167 -17.99 -4.85 -5.70
C GLU A 167 -18.24 -3.34 -5.69
N ALA A 168 -17.61 -2.64 -4.74
CA ALA A 168 -17.70 -1.18 -4.68
C ALA A 168 -17.18 -0.49 -5.95
N VAL A 169 -16.17 -1.06 -6.62
CA VAL A 169 -15.65 -0.56 -7.90
C VAL A 169 -16.58 -0.90 -9.05
N ARG A 170 -17.18 -2.10 -9.06
CA ARG A 170 -18.15 -2.53 -10.07
C ARG A 170 -19.35 -1.59 -10.12
N ASP A 171 -19.91 -1.25 -8.96
CA ASP A 171 -21.07 -0.38 -8.84
C ASP A 171 -20.72 1.12 -8.83
N TRP A 172 -19.44 1.46 -9.00
CA TRP A 172 -19.01 2.84 -8.96
C TRP A 172 -19.61 3.63 -10.13
N PRO A 173 -20.35 4.72 -9.87
CA PRO A 173 -20.97 5.53 -10.92
C PRO A 173 -19.93 6.37 -11.66
N ALA A 174 -20.18 6.68 -12.92
CA ALA A 174 -19.32 7.57 -13.69
C ALA A 174 -19.14 8.92 -12.95
N PRO A 175 -17.88 9.33 -12.65
CA PRO A 175 -17.61 10.59 -11.97
C PRO A 175 -18.23 11.78 -12.70
N LYS A 176 -18.77 12.73 -11.94
CA LYS A 176 -19.38 13.97 -12.46
C LYS A 176 -18.51 15.20 -12.23
N ASN A 177 -17.48 15.10 -11.40
CA ASN A 177 -16.60 16.20 -11.06
C ASN A 177 -15.18 15.71 -10.73
N VAL A 178 -14.26 16.67 -10.63
CA VAL A 178 -12.83 16.40 -10.35
C VAL A 178 -12.61 15.74 -8.99
N ILE A 179 -13.48 15.99 -8.00
CA ILE A 179 -13.37 15.41 -6.66
C ILE A 179 -13.66 13.91 -6.72
N GLU A 180 -14.72 13.52 -7.42
CA GLU A 180 -15.10 12.12 -7.65
C GLU A 180 -14.05 11.38 -8.48
N ILE A 181 -13.48 12.01 -9.53
CA ILE A 181 -12.37 11.42 -10.28
C ILE A 181 -11.18 11.15 -9.36
N ARG A 182 -10.81 12.11 -8.50
CA ARG A 182 -9.70 11.92 -7.56
C ARG A 182 -9.98 10.82 -6.55
N SER A 183 -11.22 10.68 -6.09
CA SER A 183 -11.64 9.60 -5.21
C SER A 183 -11.50 8.23 -5.88
N PHE A 184 -12.01 8.10 -7.10
CA PHE A 184 -11.90 6.87 -7.89
C PHE A 184 -10.45 6.52 -8.20
N LEU A 185 -9.66 7.48 -8.71
CA LEU A 185 -8.24 7.28 -9.00
C LEU A 185 -7.42 7.00 -7.73
N GLY A 186 -7.84 7.50 -6.58
CA GLY A 186 -7.23 7.17 -5.29
C GLY A 186 -7.41 5.70 -4.95
N LEU A 187 -8.63 5.17 -5.10
CA LEU A 187 -8.92 3.75 -4.86
C LEU A 187 -8.27 2.85 -5.91
N ALA A 188 -8.46 3.13 -7.21
CA ALA A 188 -7.84 2.35 -8.27
C ALA A 188 -6.29 2.42 -8.20
N GLY A 189 -5.76 3.58 -7.79
CA GLY A 189 -4.33 3.79 -7.55
C GLY A 189 -3.79 3.00 -6.36
N TYR A 190 -4.60 2.69 -5.36
CA TYR A 190 -4.24 1.79 -4.26
C TYR A 190 -3.96 0.37 -4.77
N TYR A 191 -4.76 -0.11 -5.73
CA TYR A 191 -4.61 -1.42 -6.37
C TYR A 191 -3.76 -1.41 -7.64
N ARG A 192 -3.01 -0.34 -7.92
CA ARG A 192 -2.19 -0.20 -9.14
C ARG A 192 -1.23 -1.36 -9.39
N ARG A 193 -0.75 -2.02 -8.33
CA ARG A 193 0.21 -3.14 -8.42
C ARG A 193 -0.39 -4.42 -8.99
N PHE A 194 -1.72 -4.50 -9.06
CA PHE A 194 -2.48 -5.59 -9.66
C PHE A 194 -2.83 -5.31 -11.13
N ILE A 195 -2.61 -4.09 -11.61
CA ILE A 195 -3.13 -3.62 -12.89
C ILE A 195 -1.98 -3.36 -13.86
N GLN A 196 -1.88 -4.22 -14.88
CA GLN A 196 -0.93 -4.04 -15.96
C GLN A 196 -1.20 -2.72 -16.71
N GLY A 197 -0.18 -1.88 -16.82
CA GLY A 197 -0.29 -0.63 -17.59
C GLY A 197 -1.23 0.43 -17.00
N PHE A 198 -1.55 0.36 -15.70
CA PHE A 198 -2.43 1.31 -14.99
C PHE A 198 -2.25 2.78 -15.43
N SER A 199 -1.00 3.25 -15.48
CA SER A 199 -0.69 4.65 -15.81
C SER A 199 -1.11 5.06 -17.22
N LYS A 200 -1.06 4.13 -18.19
CA LYS A 200 -1.50 4.36 -19.58
C LYS A 200 -3.03 4.45 -19.62
N ILE A 201 -3.72 3.55 -18.92
CA ILE A 201 -5.19 3.53 -18.86
C ILE A 201 -5.69 4.80 -18.16
N ALA A 202 -5.07 5.24 -17.08
CA ALA A 202 -5.50 6.38 -16.28
C ALA A 202 -5.18 7.77 -16.88
N VAL A 203 -4.51 7.87 -18.04
CA VAL A 203 -4.12 9.17 -18.66
C VAL A 203 -5.32 10.11 -18.88
N PRO A 204 -6.45 9.67 -19.48
CA PRO A 204 -7.57 10.56 -19.74
C PRO A 204 -8.16 11.13 -18.45
N LEU A 205 -8.37 10.27 -17.44
CA LEU A 205 -8.91 10.66 -16.13
C LEU A 205 -7.96 11.58 -15.35
N THR A 206 -6.66 11.26 -15.31
CA THR A 206 -5.66 12.11 -14.63
C THR A 206 -5.55 13.48 -15.29
N THR A 207 -5.77 13.58 -16.60
CA THR A 207 -5.75 14.86 -17.33
C THR A 207 -6.87 15.79 -16.85
N LEU A 208 -8.07 15.26 -16.59
CA LEU A 208 -9.20 16.03 -16.02
C LEU A 208 -8.94 16.56 -14.61
N THR A 209 -7.96 15.99 -13.89
CA THR A 209 -7.61 16.46 -12.53
C THR A 209 -6.60 17.61 -12.49
N ARG A 210 -5.98 17.95 -13.64
CA ARG A 210 -4.93 18.96 -13.75
C ARG A 210 -5.50 20.38 -13.58
N LYS A 211 -4.68 21.27 -13.02
CA LYS A 211 -5.05 22.69 -12.87
C LYS A 211 -5.26 23.32 -14.25
N LYS A 212 -6.26 24.21 -14.37
CA LYS A 212 -6.63 24.94 -15.60
C LYS A 212 -7.21 24.10 -16.74
N VAL A 213 -7.56 22.83 -16.50
CA VAL A 213 -8.31 22.01 -17.47
C VAL A 213 -9.80 22.11 -17.14
N LYS A 214 -10.63 22.43 -18.14
CA LYS A 214 -12.09 22.39 -17.98
C LYS A 214 -12.54 20.93 -17.87
N TYR A 215 -13.45 20.66 -16.94
CA TYR A 215 -14.05 19.34 -16.83
C TYR A 215 -14.89 19.05 -18.08
N ASN A 216 -14.48 18.06 -18.86
CA ASN A 216 -15.22 17.58 -20.00
C ASN A 216 -15.11 16.05 -20.04
N TRP A 217 -16.20 15.35 -19.73
CA TRP A 217 -16.21 13.90 -19.72
C TRP A 217 -16.40 13.38 -21.14
N THR A 218 -15.30 12.96 -21.77
CA THR A 218 -15.28 12.45 -23.15
C THR A 218 -15.54 10.95 -23.20
N GLU A 219 -15.84 10.41 -24.38
CA GLU A 219 -15.92 8.96 -24.62
C GLU A 219 -14.61 8.24 -24.24
N GLU A 220 -13.46 8.88 -24.48
CA GLU A 220 -12.15 8.36 -24.05
C GLU A 220 -12.05 8.26 -22.51
N CYS A 221 -12.62 9.21 -21.79
CA CYS A 221 -12.68 9.17 -20.32
C CYS A 221 -13.60 8.04 -19.85
N GLN A 222 -14.75 7.85 -20.50
CA GLN A 222 -15.66 6.75 -20.19
C GLN A 222 -15.01 5.39 -20.46
N ALA A 223 -14.36 5.21 -21.61
CA ALA A 223 -13.66 3.98 -21.95
C ALA A 223 -12.49 3.68 -20.99
N SER A 224 -11.73 4.71 -20.61
CA SER A 224 -10.68 4.62 -19.60
C SER A 224 -11.22 4.22 -18.22
N PHE A 225 -12.36 4.79 -17.82
CA PHE A 225 -13.03 4.49 -16.56
C PHE A 225 -13.50 3.03 -16.50
N GLU A 226 -14.24 2.56 -17.52
CA GLU A 226 -14.70 1.16 -17.57
C GLU A 226 -13.53 0.18 -17.66
N ARG A 227 -12.48 0.51 -18.43
CA ARG A 227 -11.29 -0.34 -18.51
C ARG A 227 -10.56 -0.45 -17.18
N LEU A 228 -10.49 0.62 -16.39
CA LEU A 228 -9.93 0.56 -15.03
C LEU A 228 -10.81 -0.26 -14.08
N LYS A 229 -12.14 -0.13 -14.17
CA LYS A 229 -13.06 -0.96 -13.38
C LYS A 229 -12.82 -2.44 -13.68
N GLN A 230 -12.82 -2.80 -14.97
CA GLN A 230 -12.60 -4.18 -15.38
C GLN A 230 -11.24 -4.71 -14.92
N ALA A 231 -10.18 -3.90 -15.02
CA ALA A 231 -8.85 -4.31 -14.58
C ALA A 231 -8.73 -4.52 -13.05
N VAL A 232 -9.53 -3.82 -12.24
CA VAL A 232 -9.62 -4.10 -10.79
C VAL A 232 -10.42 -5.37 -10.53
N ILE A 233 -11.48 -5.62 -11.30
CA ILE A 233 -12.34 -6.80 -11.17
C ILE A 233 -11.60 -8.08 -11.57
N GLU A 234 -10.84 -8.03 -12.66
CA GLU A 234 -10.03 -9.14 -13.20
C GLU A 234 -8.62 -9.17 -12.61
N ALA A 235 -8.37 -8.42 -11.53
CA ALA A 235 -7.07 -8.36 -10.89
C ALA A 235 -6.57 -9.78 -10.52
N PRO A 236 -5.38 -10.19 -10.98
CA PRO A 236 -4.86 -11.51 -10.68
C PRO A 236 -4.41 -11.60 -9.22
N VAL A 237 -4.31 -12.84 -8.71
CA VAL A 237 -3.63 -13.11 -7.44
C VAL A 237 -2.14 -12.81 -7.62
N LEU A 238 -1.61 -11.89 -6.81
CA LEU A 238 -0.18 -11.58 -6.82
C LEU A 238 0.54 -12.53 -5.85
N THR A 239 1.55 -13.22 -6.36
CA THR A 239 2.36 -14.13 -5.54
C THR A 239 3.35 -13.33 -4.70
N MET A 240 3.57 -13.76 -3.47
CA MET A 240 4.63 -13.21 -2.61
C MET A 240 5.99 -13.70 -3.11
N PRO A 241 7.01 -12.83 -3.17
CA PRO A 241 8.34 -13.22 -3.65
C PRO A 241 8.97 -14.30 -2.75
N THR A 242 9.70 -15.23 -3.34
CA THR A 242 10.43 -16.30 -2.65
C THR A 242 11.93 -15.99 -2.64
N ASP A 243 12.65 -16.55 -1.66
CA ASP A 243 14.12 -16.44 -1.61
C ASP A 243 14.80 -17.39 -2.62
N GLU A 244 14.03 -18.35 -3.13
CA GLU A 244 14.45 -19.29 -4.16
C GLU A 244 13.91 -18.84 -5.52
N GLY A 245 14.73 -19.00 -6.58
CA GLY A 245 14.36 -18.66 -7.95
C GLY A 245 14.84 -17.27 -8.37
N LYS A 246 14.92 -17.05 -9.70
CA LYS A 246 15.39 -15.78 -10.27
C LYS A 246 14.23 -14.81 -10.45
N PHE A 247 14.49 -13.54 -10.15
CA PHE A 247 13.59 -12.47 -10.56
C PHE A 247 13.68 -12.21 -12.05
N VAL A 248 12.53 -12.15 -12.72
CA VAL A 248 12.40 -11.80 -14.12
C VAL A 248 11.61 -10.51 -14.23
N ILE A 249 12.15 -9.55 -14.97
CA ILE A 249 11.53 -8.23 -15.18
C ILE A 249 11.24 -8.07 -16.66
N TYR A 250 9.98 -7.83 -17.00
CA TYR A 250 9.59 -7.39 -18.33
C TYR A 250 9.36 -5.89 -18.31
N THR A 251 9.98 -5.16 -19.23
CA THR A 251 9.79 -3.71 -19.36
C THR A 251 9.33 -3.35 -20.76
N ASP A 252 8.50 -2.31 -20.83
CA ASP A 252 7.97 -1.75 -22.07
C ASP A 252 7.87 -0.22 -21.90
N ALA A 253 8.29 0.54 -22.91
CA ALA A 253 8.13 1.98 -22.94
C ALA A 253 7.32 2.42 -24.16
N SER A 254 6.43 3.38 -23.93
CA SER A 254 5.73 4.07 -25.01
C SER A 254 5.81 5.58 -24.83
N LYS A 255 5.42 6.32 -25.88
CA LYS A 255 5.30 7.80 -25.82
C LYS A 255 4.30 8.30 -24.76
N LEU A 256 3.48 7.41 -24.19
CA LEU A 256 2.53 7.74 -23.13
C LEU A 256 3.09 7.45 -21.74
N GLY A 257 3.90 6.39 -21.58
CA GLY A 257 4.40 5.98 -20.27
C GLY A 257 5.28 4.74 -20.31
N LEU A 258 5.85 4.44 -19.15
CA LEU A 258 6.66 3.26 -18.87
C LEU A 258 5.80 2.21 -18.18
N GLY A 259 6.00 0.96 -18.54
CA GLY A 259 5.42 -0.21 -17.91
C GLY A 259 6.50 -1.21 -17.52
N ALA A 260 6.28 -1.92 -16.42
CA ALA A 260 7.10 -3.04 -16.03
C ALA A 260 6.27 -4.10 -15.29
N VAL A 261 6.70 -5.35 -15.37
CA VAL A 261 6.14 -6.49 -14.63
C VAL A 261 7.29 -7.22 -13.94
N LEU A 262 7.17 -7.42 -12.63
CA LEU A 262 8.06 -8.27 -11.85
C LEU A 262 7.44 -9.66 -11.70
N MET A 263 8.20 -10.67 -12.09
CA MET A 263 7.81 -12.07 -12.05
C MET A 263 8.87 -12.93 -11.39
N GLN A 264 8.44 -14.05 -10.85
CA GLN A 264 9.30 -15.12 -10.33
C GLN A 264 8.59 -16.45 -10.62
N GLU A 265 9.32 -17.44 -11.15
CA GLU A 265 8.77 -18.75 -11.53
C GLU A 265 7.47 -18.67 -12.36
N HIS A 266 7.43 -17.78 -13.35
CA HIS A 266 6.26 -17.51 -14.21
C HIS A 266 5.02 -16.95 -13.50
N LYS A 267 5.12 -16.61 -12.21
CA LYS A 267 4.06 -15.95 -11.44
C LYS A 267 4.34 -14.45 -11.31
N VAL A 268 3.28 -13.66 -11.26
CA VAL A 268 3.40 -12.20 -11.15
C VAL A 268 3.48 -11.79 -9.69
N ILE A 269 4.52 -11.03 -9.34
CA ILE A 269 4.69 -10.44 -8.01
C ILE A 269 4.07 -9.04 -7.95
N SER A 270 4.32 -8.24 -8.98
CA SER A 270 3.90 -6.84 -9.00
C SER A 270 3.92 -6.23 -10.41
N TYR A 271 2.91 -5.43 -10.74
CA TYR A 271 2.90 -4.55 -11.90
C TYR A 271 3.34 -3.14 -11.50
N ALA A 272 4.18 -2.52 -12.33
CA ALA A 272 4.55 -1.12 -12.19
C ALA A 272 4.27 -0.36 -13.48
N SER A 273 3.81 0.88 -13.35
CA SER A 273 3.65 1.77 -14.49
C SER A 273 3.79 3.22 -14.06
N ARG A 274 4.23 4.09 -14.97
CA ARG A 274 4.36 5.53 -14.74
C ARG A 274 4.19 6.32 -16.03
N GLN A 275 3.48 7.44 -15.98
CA GLN A 275 3.43 8.38 -17.10
C GLN A 275 4.79 9.07 -17.33
N LEU A 276 5.10 9.39 -18.59
CA LEU A 276 6.33 10.13 -18.91
C LEU A 276 6.30 11.53 -18.29
N LYS A 277 7.44 11.96 -17.74
CA LYS A 277 7.67 13.36 -17.35
C LYS A 277 7.74 14.22 -18.60
N TYR A 278 7.54 15.53 -18.42
CA TYR A 278 7.56 16.50 -19.52
C TYR A 278 8.82 16.39 -20.41
N HIS A 279 10.01 16.27 -19.79
CA HIS A 279 11.26 16.14 -20.53
C HIS A 279 11.48 14.74 -21.14
N GLU A 280 10.93 13.69 -20.53
CA GLU A 280 11.03 12.30 -21.03
C GLU A 280 10.25 12.13 -22.34
N LYS A 281 9.24 12.96 -22.61
CA LYS A 281 8.50 12.94 -23.89
C LYS A 281 9.36 13.19 -25.12
N ASN A 282 10.48 13.88 -24.94
CA ASN A 282 11.42 14.20 -26.02
C ASN A 282 12.53 13.17 -26.16
N TYR A 283 12.49 12.08 -25.37
CA TYR A 283 13.52 11.05 -25.44
C TYR A 283 13.31 10.17 -26.67
N PRO A 284 14.40 9.76 -27.35
CA PRO A 284 14.30 8.74 -28.39
C PRO A 284 13.88 7.40 -27.77
N THR A 285 13.32 6.51 -28.58
CA THR A 285 12.74 5.23 -28.11
C THR A 285 13.72 4.39 -27.29
N HIS A 286 14.99 4.30 -27.71
CA HIS A 286 16.01 3.55 -26.96
C HIS A 286 16.27 4.11 -25.55
N ASP A 287 16.20 5.42 -25.36
CA ASP A 287 16.36 6.07 -24.05
C ASP A 287 15.10 5.87 -23.18
N LEU A 288 13.92 5.79 -23.80
CA LEU A 288 12.66 5.48 -23.10
C LEU A 288 12.65 4.04 -22.59
N GLU A 289 13.10 3.10 -23.39
CA GLU A 289 13.25 1.69 -23.01
C GLU A 289 14.23 1.54 -21.85
N LEU A 290 15.40 2.20 -21.92
CA LEU A 290 16.34 2.23 -20.81
C LEU A 290 15.73 2.91 -19.57
N ALA A 291 14.93 3.96 -19.74
CA ALA A 291 14.22 4.61 -18.64
C ALA A 291 13.19 3.67 -17.98
N ALA A 292 12.55 2.76 -18.73
CA ALA A 292 11.65 1.74 -18.19
C ALA A 292 12.42 0.73 -17.33
N VAL A 293 13.59 0.29 -17.78
CA VAL A 293 14.48 -0.59 -17.00
C VAL A 293 14.92 0.09 -15.70
N VAL A 294 15.44 1.32 -15.77
CA VAL A 294 15.86 2.08 -14.60
C VAL A 294 14.69 2.35 -13.64
N PHE A 295 13.49 2.58 -14.18
CA PHE A 295 12.27 2.74 -13.40
C PHE A 295 11.91 1.46 -12.63
N ALA A 296 11.92 0.31 -13.29
CA ALA A 296 11.67 -0.99 -12.68
C ALA A 296 12.67 -1.30 -11.55
N LEU A 297 13.96 -1.15 -11.83
CA LEU A 297 15.04 -1.40 -10.86
C LEU A 297 14.95 -0.49 -9.64
N LYS A 298 14.51 0.76 -9.81
CA LYS A 298 14.33 1.69 -8.68
C LYS A 298 13.12 1.37 -7.83
N ILE A 299 12.01 0.95 -8.44
CA ILE A 299 10.81 0.58 -7.69
C ILE A 299 11.07 -0.68 -6.88
N TRP A 300 11.59 -1.73 -7.52
CA TRP A 300 11.80 -3.03 -6.91
C TRP A 300 13.21 -3.20 -6.33
N ARG A 301 13.88 -2.08 -6.02
CA ARG A 301 15.22 -2.12 -5.41
C ARG A 301 15.24 -2.99 -4.16
N HIS A 302 14.18 -2.97 -3.36
CA HIS A 302 14.06 -3.77 -2.14
C HIS A 302 14.05 -5.29 -2.40
N TYR A 303 13.60 -5.74 -3.57
CA TYR A 303 13.66 -7.15 -3.98
C TYR A 303 14.96 -7.52 -4.69
N LEU A 304 15.49 -6.60 -5.50
CA LEU A 304 16.55 -6.91 -6.46
C LEU A 304 17.95 -6.61 -5.94
N TYR A 305 18.07 -5.95 -4.79
CA TYR A 305 19.37 -5.56 -4.25
C TYR A 305 20.15 -6.77 -3.77
N GLY A 306 21.29 -7.07 -4.42
CA GLY A 306 22.11 -8.24 -4.12
C GLY A 306 21.72 -9.50 -4.90
N GLU A 307 20.58 -9.48 -5.59
CA GLU A 307 20.05 -10.63 -6.33
C GLU A 307 20.38 -10.58 -7.83
N LYS A 308 20.48 -11.76 -8.45
CA LYS A 308 20.58 -11.87 -9.90
C LYS A 308 19.18 -11.82 -10.52
N CYS A 309 18.96 -10.89 -11.44
CA CYS A 309 17.71 -10.78 -12.17
C CYS A 309 17.92 -10.80 -13.69
N GLU A 310 16.89 -11.25 -14.40
CA GLU A 310 16.84 -11.27 -15.87
C GLU A 310 15.86 -10.20 -16.35
N ILE A 311 16.33 -9.32 -17.25
CA ILE A 311 15.55 -8.20 -17.75
C ILE A 311 15.26 -8.41 -19.23
N PHE A 312 13.98 -8.40 -19.58
CA PHE A 312 13.46 -8.53 -20.94
C PHE A 312 12.89 -7.18 -21.39
N THR A 313 13.43 -6.66 -22.49
CA THR A 313 13.01 -5.44 -23.18
C THR A 313 12.98 -5.72 -24.68
N ASP A 314 12.10 -5.05 -25.41
CA ASP A 314 11.92 -5.21 -26.85
C ASP A 314 13.04 -4.54 -27.69
N HIS A 315 13.92 -3.76 -27.05
CA HIS A 315 14.93 -2.97 -27.75
C HIS A 315 16.32 -3.62 -27.75
N LYS A 316 16.68 -4.25 -28.88
CA LYS A 316 17.94 -5.00 -29.06
C LYS A 316 19.22 -4.22 -28.76
N SER A 317 19.23 -2.89 -28.94
CA SER A 317 20.42 -2.06 -28.68
C SER A 317 20.83 -2.04 -27.21
N LEU A 318 19.90 -2.29 -26.27
CA LEU A 318 20.20 -2.27 -24.84
C LEU A 318 21.08 -3.43 -24.39
N LYS A 319 21.17 -4.51 -25.19
CA LYS A 319 22.12 -5.61 -24.94
C LYS A 319 23.58 -5.14 -24.94
N TYR A 320 23.89 -4.09 -25.72
CA TYR A 320 25.24 -3.56 -25.86
C TYR A 320 25.54 -2.43 -24.87
N PHE A 321 24.58 -2.04 -24.02
CA PHE A 321 24.76 -0.94 -23.07
C PHE A 321 25.99 -1.13 -22.17
N PHE A 322 26.20 -2.35 -21.66
CA PHE A 322 27.34 -2.68 -20.80
C PHE A 322 28.68 -2.78 -21.54
N THR A 323 28.67 -2.88 -22.87
CA THR A 323 29.89 -3.03 -23.69
C THR A 323 30.22 -1.78 -24.51
N GLN A 324 29.34 -0.77 -24.51
CA GLN A 324 29.50 0.45 -25.28
C GLN A 324 30.51 1.40 -24.61
N LYS A 325 31.58 1.74 -25.33
CA LYS A 325 32.65 2.63 -24.84
C LYS A 325 32.19 4.08 -24.63
N GLU A 326 31.28 4.56 -25.47
CA GLU A 326 30.75 5.93 -25.40
C GLU A 326 29.26 5.93 -25.04
N LEU A 327 28.99 6.16 -23.76
CA LEU A 327 27.65 6.38 -23.23
C LEU A 327 27.31 7.88 -23.26
N ASN A 328 26.07 8.22 -23.64
CA ASN A 328 25.54 9.59 -23.51
C ASN A 328 25.45 9.99 -22.01
N MET A 329 25.43 11.28 -21.68
CA MET A 329 25.36 11.81 -20.31
C MET A 329 24.23 11.19 -19.46
N ARG A 330 23.09 10.86 -20.06
CA ARG A 330 21.98 10.16 -19.36
C ARG A 330 22.32 8.71 -19.07
N GLN A 331 22.90 8.02 -20.05
CA GLN A 331 23.33 6.63 -19.93
C GLN A 331 24.44 6.48 -18.89
N ARG A 332 25.42 7.40 -18.86
CA ARG A 332 26.46 7.47 -17.82
C ARG A 332 25.92 7.68 -16.40
N ARG A 333 24.78 8.36 -16.27
CA ARG A 333 24.12 8.54 -14.97
C ARG A 333 23.41 7.27 -14.50
N TRP A 334 23.04 6.40 -15.43
CA TRP A 334 22.26 5.19 -15.16
C TRP A 334 23.11 3.91 -15.15
N SER A 335 24.32 3.97 -15.70
CA SER A 335 25.34 2.91 -15.64
C SER A 335 25.90 2.70 -14.24
#